data_AF-A0A2E5FLR8-F1
#
_entry.id   AF-A0A2E5FLR8-F1
#
_cell.length_a   1.000
_cell.length_b   1.000
_cell.length_c   1.000
_cell.angle_alpha   90.00
_cell.angle_beta   90.00
_cell.angle_gamma   90.00
#
_symmetry.space_group_name_H-M   'P 1'
#
loop_
_entity.id
_entity.type
_entity.pdbx_description
1 polymer ?
#
loop_
_entity_poly.entity_id
_entity_poly.type
_entity_poly.pdbx_seq_one_letter_code
_entity_poly.pdbx_strand_id
1 'polypeptide(L)'
;MPSAIVLFAKAPIAGNVKTRLQPPLSANAASELHLAFVLDFWERLQKITNASIYLFCDRSWPQGNEPASRERCGLQSGGDLGERMLYCFQEILGRGYKRVLIVGSDSPTLPLSYLESGLEKLRYSDAVLGPSNDGGYYAIGCCQVKPRMFEKIHWSSVRTREETDRAFAREGIQRELLPEWYDIDTTEDLRRLAIELDLLPEKILPRTRAWFEYQRASNVSV
;
A
#
# COMPACT_ATOMS: atom_id res chain seq x y z
N MET A 1 7.84 7.32 -21.28
CA MET A 1 6.90 6.21 -21.01
C MET A 1 6.10 6.56 -19.77
N PRO A 2 4.77 6.77 -19.89
CA PRO A 2 3.92 7.18 -18.78
C PRO A 2 3.88 6.11 -17.69
N SER A 3 4.00 6.54 -16.43
CA SER A 3 3.99 5.67 -15.25
C SER A 3 2.82 6.02 -14.33
N ALA A 4 2.31 5.03 -13.64
CA ALA A 4 1.30 5.22 -12.60
C ALA A 4 1.70 4.49 -11.32
N ILE A 5 1.42 5.11 -10.18
CA ILE A 5 1.47 4.49 -8.86
C ILE A 5 0.04 4.46 -8.32
N VAL A 6 -0.40 3.29 -7.86
CA VAL A 6 -1.73 3.08 -7.28
C VAL A 6 -1.56 2.72 -5.81
N LEU A 7 -2.01 3.62 -4.93
CA LEU A 7 -2.15 3.33 -3.52
C LEU A 7 -3.37 2.41 -3.33
N PHE A 8 -3.14 1.22 -2.82
CA PHE A 8 -4.17 0.24 -2.47
C PHE A 8 -4.51 0.38 -0.99
N ALA A 9 -5.77 0.68 -0.72
CA ALA A 9 -6.26 0.85 0.64
C ALA A 9 -7.55 0.11 0.89
N LYS A 10 -7.80 -0.24 2.15
CA LYS A 10 -9.15 -0.51 2.61
C LYS A 10 -9.84 0.79 2.96
N ALA A 11 -11.16 0.88 2.77
CA ALA A 11 -11.91 2.01 3.29
C ALA A 11 -11.78 2.05 4.83
N PRO A 12 -11.58 3.23 5.43
CA PRO A 12 -11.38 3.38 6.87
C PRO A 12 -12.71 3.21 7.62
N ILE A 13 -13.10 1.95 7.83
CA ILE A 13 -14.31 1.56 8.55
C ILE A 13 -13.93 0.88 9.87
N ALA A 14 -14.46 1.39 10.97
CA ALA A 14 -14.26 0.83 12.30
C ALA A 14 -14.61 -0.67 12.34
N GLY A 15 -13.67 -1.48 12.85
CA GLY A 15 -13.80 -2.94 12.91
C GLY A 15 -13.39 -3.69 11.65
N ASN A 16 -13.10 -3.00 10.54
CA ASN A 16 -12.71 -3.62 9.26
C ASN A 16 -11.23 -3.41 8.90
N VAL A 17 -10.57 -2.45 9.55
CA VAL A 17 -9.16 -2.09 9.31
C VAL A 17 -8.38 -2.19 10.60
N LYS A 18 -7.07 -2.48 10.47
CA LYS A 18 -6.14 -2.61 11.61
C LYS A 18 -6.70 -3.46 12.77
N THR A 19 -7.37 -4.56 12.43
CA THR A 19 -8.02 -5.44 13.43
C THR A 19 -7.02 -6.14 14.34
N ARG A 20 -5.78 -6.34 13.89
CA ARG A 20 -4.67 -6.87 14.71
C ARG A 20 -4.18 -5.89 15.79
N LEU A 21 -4.51 -4.60 15.67
CA LEU A 21 -4.25 -3.59 16.70
C LEU A 21 -5.40 -3.48 17.73
N GLN A 22 -6.44 -4.31 17.60
CA GLN A 22 -7.63 -4.30 18.44
C GLN A 22 -7.75 -5.63 19.19
N PRO A 23 -7.73 -5.64 20.54
CA PRO A 23 -7.20 -4.61 21.45
C PRO A 23 -5.67 -4.38 21.29
N PRO A 24 -5.10 -3.28 21.82
CA PRO A 24 -5.67 -2.33 22.78
C PRO A 24 -6.46 -1.18 22.15
N LEU A 25 -6.34 -0.94 20.85
CA LEU A 25 -7.08 0.15 20.21
C LEU A 25 -8.56 -0.18 20.14
N SER A 26 -9.41 0.83 20.31
CA SER A 26 -10.81 0.72 19.93
C SER A 26 -10.94 0.62 18.40
N ALA A 27 -12.05 0.07 17.92
CA ALA A 27 -12.35 -0.01 16.49
C ALA A 27 -12.29 1.36 15.79
N ASN A 28 -12.72 2.42 16.48
CA ASN A 28 -12.66 3.80 15.96
C ASN A 28 -11.22 4.29 15.91
N ALA A 29 -10.44 4.14 16.99
CA ALA A 29 -9.05 4.59 17.04
C ALA A 29 -8.19 3.90 15.96
N ALA A 30 -8.40 2.59 15.75
CA ALA A 30 -7.73 1.83 14.69
C ALA A 30 -8.13 2.30 13.29
N SER A 31 -9.39 2.69 13.08
CA SER A 31 -9.87 3.24 11.82
C SER A 31 -9.35 4.65 11.55
N GLU A 32 -9.27 5.50 12.57
CA GLU A 32 -8.67 6.83 12.50
C GLU A 32 -7.18 6.77 12.17
N LEU A 33 -6.46 5.82 12.78
CA LEU A 33 -5.06 5.56 12.45
C LEU A 33 -4.88 5.13 10.98
N HIS A 34 -5.71 4.19 10.52
CA HIS A 34 -5.69 3.74 9.13
C HIS A 34 -5.99 4.89 8.16
N LEU A 35 -6.98 5.73 8.48
CA LEU A 35 -7.28 6.94 7.71
C LEU A 35 -6.06 7.87 7.65
N ALA A 36 -5.39 8.12 8.78
CA ALA A 36 -4.19 8.94 8.83
C ALA A 36 -3.08 8.39 7.94
N PHE A 37 -2.84 7.07 7.96
CA PHE A 37 -1.86 6.42 7.08
C PHE A 37 -2.18 6.64 5.60
N VAL A 38 -3.42 6.38 5.19
CA VAL A 38 -3.82 6.52 3.79
C VAL A 38 -3.67 7.97 3.32
N LEU A 39 -4.14 8.94 4.11
CA LEU A 39 -4.09 10.36 3.74
C LEU A 39 -2.65 10.88 3.69
N ASP A 40 -1.83 10.57 4.70
CA ASP A 40 -0.44 11.01 4.72
C ASP A 40 0.39 10.34 3.62
N PHE A 41 0.16 9.05 3.36
CA PHE A 41 0.88 8.36 2.28
C PHE A 41 0.44 8.87 0.91
N TRP A 42 -0.86 9.10 0.70
CA TRP A 42 -1.39 9.74 -0.50
C TRP A 42 -0.69 11.08 -0.78
N GLU A 43 -0.62 11.98 0.21
CA GLU A 43 0.06 13.27 0.07
C GLU A 43 1.56 13.14 -0.17
N ARG A 44 2.22 12.15 0.44
CA ARG A 44 3.63 11.84 0.15
C ARG A 44 3.80 11.39 -1.29
N LEU A 45 2.94 10.50 -1.79
CA LEU A 45 3.00 10.00 -3.17
C LEU A 45 2.81 11.12 -4.21
N GLN A 46 2.01 12.15 -3.93
CA GLN A 46 1.88 13.32 -4.83
C GLN A 46 3.20 14.07 -5.09
N LYS A 47 4.23 13.85 -4.26
CA LYS A 47 5.57 14.44 -4.46
C LYS A 47 6.37 13.74 -5.57
N ILE A 48 5.95 12.55 -6.00
CA ILE A 48 6.54 11.83 -7.13
C ILE A 48 5.98 12.44 -8.42
N THR A 49 6.80 13.23 -9.12
CA THR A 49 6.36 14.03 -10.29
C THR A 49 6.44 13.28 -11.62
N ASN A 50 7.17 12.16 -11.68
CA ASN A 50 7.34 11.34 -12.88
C ASN A 50 6.30 10.21 -13.01
N ALA A 51 5.26 10.21 -12.18
CA ALA A 51 4.17 9.25 -12.22
C ALA A 51 2.82 9.90 -11.88
N SER A 52 1.74 9.38 -12.47
CA SER A 52 0.38 9.73 -12.03
C SER A 52 0.00 8.88 -10.83
N ILE A 53 -0.60 9.50 -9.82
CA ILE A 53 -0.96 8.83 -8.57
C ILE A 53 -2.46 8.54 -8.52
N TYR A 54 -2.82 7.30 -8.23
CA TYR A 54 -4.19 6.82 -8.07
C TYR A 54 -4.41 6.21 -6.70
N LEU A 55 -5.64 6.26 -6.21
CA LEU A 55 -6.04 5.61 -4.96
C LEU A 55 -7.18 4.64 -5.24
N PHE A 56 -6.97 3.36 -4.95
CA PHE A 56 -7.95 2.31 -5.17
C PHE A 56 -8.36 1.68 -3.84
N CYS A 57 -9.64 1.77 -3.53
CA CYS A 57 -10.18 1.32 -2.25
C CYS A 57 -11.04 0.08 -2.39
N ASP A 58 -11.00 -0.81 -1.41
CA ASP A 58 -11.73 -2.08 -1.44
C ASP A 58 -13.27 -1.91 -1.42
N ARG A 59 -13.74 -0.74 -0.99
CA ARG A 59 -15.14 -0.31 -0.98
C ARG A 59 -15.22 1.22 -0.92
N SER A 60 -16.43 1.75 -1.04
CA SER A 60 -16.68 3.19 -0.91
C SER A 60 -16.29 3.70 0.48
N TRP A 61 -15.73 4.91 0.51
CA TRP A 61 -15.39 5.58 1.77
C TRP A 61 -16.66 5.99 2.51
N PRO A 62 -16.61 6.02 3.86
CA PRO A 62 -17.60 6.77 4.62
C PRO A 62 -17.57 8.23 4.18
N GLN A 63 -18.75 8.83 4.02
CA GLN A 63 -18.92 10.20 3.58
C GLN A 63 -18.10 11.18 4.44
N GLY A 64 -17.36 12.10 3.80
CA GLY A 64 -16.65 13.21 4.46
C GLY A 64 -15.17 12.96 4.74
N ASN A 65 -14.65 11.77 4.39
CA ASN A 65 -13.24 11.44 4.59
C ASN A 65 -12.44 11.34 3.27
N GLU A 66 -13.06 11.59 2.12
CA GLU A 66 -12.46 11.26 0.82
C GLU A 66 -11.20 12.10 0.49
N PRO A 67 -10.10 11.47 0.03
CA PRO A 67 -8.77 12.10 -0.19
C PRO A 67 -8.65 13.05 -1.40
N ALA A 68 -9.77 13.62 -1.86
CA ALA A 68 -9.91 14.52 -3.02
C ALA A 68 -9.80 13.86 -4.42
N SER A 69 -10.06 14.69 -5.45
CA SER A 69 -10.67 14.43 -6.77
C SER A 69 -11.07 12.99 -7.15
N ARG A 70 -12.38 12.82 -7.45
CA ARG A 70 -12.97 11.54 -7.90
C ARG A 70 -12.29 10.92 -9.13
N GLU A 71 -11.60 11.71 -9.94
CA GLU A 71 -10.96 11.25 -11.19
C GLU A 71 -9.74 10.34 -10.97
N ARG A 72 -9.08 10.46 -9.82
CA ARG A 72 -7.91 9.65 -9.45
C ARG A 72 -8.21 8.62 -8.36
N CYS A 73 -9.49 8.48 -8.01
CA CYS A 73 -9.98 7.46 -7.08
C CYS A 73 -10.71 6.36 -7.84
N GLY A 74 -10.54 5.11 -7.41
CA GLY A 74 -11.19 3.93 -7.97
C GLY A 74 -11.61 2.93 -6.89
N LEU A 75 -12.44 1.97 -7.29
CA LEU A 75 -12.79 0.83 -6.45
C LEU A 75 -12.03 -0.40 -6.91
N GLN A 76 -11.46 -1.13 -5.96
CA GLN A 76 -10.92 -2.46 -6.25
C GLN A 76 -12.08 -3.38 -6.63
N SER A 77 -11.92 -4.13 -7.71
CA SER A 77 -12.89 -5.10 -8.21
C SER A 77 -12.28 -6.48 -8.19
N GLY A 78 -13.05 -7.55 -7.94
CA GLY A 78 -12.52 -8.92 -7.84
C GLY A 78 -12.78 -9.56 -6.47
N GLY A 79 -12.80 -10.90 -6.46
CA GLY A 79 -13.11 -11.71 -5.29
C GLY A 79 -11.98 -11.68 -4.25
N ASP A 80 -10.77 -12.05 -4.68
CA ASP A 80 -9.57 -12.04 -3.82
C ASP A 80 -8.61 -10.86 -4.12
N LEU A 81 -7.52 -10.75 -3.34
CA LEU A 81 -6.55 -9.67 -3.50
C LEU A 81 -5.80 -9.73 -4.85
N GLY A 82 -5.54 -10.94 -5.36
CA GLY A 82 -4.88 -11.15 -6.64
C GLY A 82 -5.73 -10.67 -7.81
N GLU A 83 -7.00 -11.06 -7.82
CA GLU A 83 -7.97 -10.58 -8.80
C GLU A 83 -8.08 -9.05 -8.76
N ARG A 84 -8.12 -8.46 -7.55
CA ARG A 84 -8.14 -6.99 -7.38
C ARG A 84 -6.92 -6.29 -7.96
N MET A 85 -5.73 -6.84 -7.76
CA MET A 85 -4.52 -6.31 -8.37
C MET A 85 -4.54 -6.49 -9.89
N LEU A 86 -5.01 -7.63 -10.42
CA LEU A 86 -5.13 -7.86 -11.87
C LEU A 86 -6.04 -6.84 -12.54
N TYR A 87 -7.24 -6.66 -11.98
CA TYR A 87 -8.19 -5.70 -12.53
C TYR A 87 -7.64 -4.28 -12.49
N CYS A 88 -6.95 -3.89 -11.41
CA CYS A 88 -6.27 -2.60 -11.36
C CYS A 88 -5.18 -2.46 -12.42
N PHE A 89 -4.30 -3.45 -12.58
CA PHE A 89 -3.28 -3.42 -13.62
C PHE A 89 -3.90 -3.32 -15.01
N GLN A 90 -4.93 -4.12 -15.31
CA GLN A 90 -5.64 -4.07 -16.58
C GLN A 90 -6.25 -2.69 -16.84
N GLU A 91 -6.92 -2.12 -15.84
CA GLU A 91 -7.55 -0.81 -15.93
C GLU A 91 -6.51 0.30 -16.19
N ILE A 92 -5.47 0.38 -15.37
CA ILE A 92 -4.47 1.45 -15.48
C ILE A 92 -3.61 1.29 -16.74
N LEU A 93 -3.19 0.08 -17.10
CA LEU A 93 -2.49 -0.14 -18.38
C LEU A 93 -3.40 0.19 -19.58
N GLY A 94 -4.70 -0.13 -19.47
CA GLY A 94 -5.72 0.22 -20.47
C GLY A 94 -5.91 1.72 -20.68
N ARG A 95 -5.63 2.54 -19.66
CA ARG A 95 -5.60 4.01 -19.76
C ARG A 95 -4.35 4.56 -20.48
N GLY A 96 -3.45 3.69 -20.96
CA GLY A 96 -2.27 4.05 -21.76
C GLY A 96 -0.96 4.14 -20.97
N TYR A 97 -0.99 3.91 -19.66
CA TYR A 97 0.23 3.78 -18.85
C TYR A 97 1.05 2.56 -19.28
N LYS A 98 2.38 2.65 -19.16
CA LYS A 98 3.31 1.59 -19.58
C LYS A 98 4.02 0.91 -18.43
N ARG A 99 4.01 1.55 -17.27
CA ARG A 99 4.54 1.01 -16.01
C ARG A 99 3.54 1.33 -14.92
N VAL A 100 3.08 0.31 -14.23
CA VAL A 100 2.13 0.47 -13.13
C VAL A 100 2.73 -0.18 -11.91
N LEU A 101 2.68 0.53 -10.79
CA LEU A 101 3.09 0.02 -9.50
C LEU A 101 1.93 0.17 -8.52
N ILE A 102 1.56 -0.93 -7.87
CA ILE A 102 0.61 -0.97 -6.77
C ILE A 102 1.41 -0.97 -5.46
N VAL A 103 1.01 -0.15 -4.50
CA VAL A 103 1.61 -0.09 -3.17
C VAL A 103 0.52 -0.13 -2.10
N GLY A 104 0.73 -0.92 -1.04
CA GLY A 104 -0.17 -0.99 0.11
C GLY A 104 -0.16 0.29 0.94
N SER A 105 -1.20 0.48 1.75
CA SER A 105 -1.35 1.67 2.61
C SER A 105 -0.78 1.49 4.02
N ASP A 106 -0.34 0.29 4.37
CA ASP A 106 0.07 -0.08 5.72
C ASP A 106 1.53 0.29 6.05
N SER A 107 2.28 0.82 5.07
CA SER A 107 3.67 1.27 5.16
C SER A 107 3.82 2.81 4.99
N PRO A 108 3.20 3.66 5.83
CA PRO A 108 3.17 5.10 5.61
C PRO A 108 4.55 5.77 5.66
N THR A 109 5.56 5.15 6.28
CA THR A 109 6.95 5.64 6.36
C THR A 109 7.81 5.27 5.15
N LEU A 110 7.32 4.44 4.22
CA LEU A 110 8.09 3.91 3.08
C LEU A 110 8.85 5.02 2.34
N PRO A 111 10.17 4.90 2.11
CA PRO A 111 10.92 5.86 1.32
C PRO A 111 10.38 5.94 -0.12
N LEU A 112 10.05 7.15 -0.58
CA LEU A 112 9.53 7.34 -1.94
C LEU A 112 10.54 6.92 -3.02
N SER A 113 11.84 7.01 -2.70
CA SER A 113 12.92 6.55 -3.57
C SER A 113 12.84 5.06 -3.90
N TYR A 114 12.20 4.23 -3.05
CA TYR A 114 12.01 2.81 -3.35
C TYR A 114 10.98 2.62 -4.47
N LEU A 115 9.91 3.43 -4.46
CA LEU A 115 8.88 3.42 -5.49
C LEU A 115 9.41 3.99 -6.81
N GLU A 116 10.18 5.09 -6.75
CA GLU A 116 10.86 5.65 -7.91
C GLU A 116 11.85 4.65 -8.53
N SER A 117 12.64 3.96 -7.69
CA SER A 117 13.53 2.87 -8.12
C SER A 117 12.75 1.73 -8.78
N GLY A 118 11.58 1.39 -8.26
CA GLY A 118 10.69 0.39 -8.88
C GLY A 118 10.21 0.79 -10.26
N LEU A 119 9.82 2.05 -10.45
CA LEU A 119 9.46 2.58 -11.77
C LEU A 119 10.64 2.55 -12.75
N GLU A 120 11.86 2.83 -12.30
CA GLU A 120 13.05 2.74 -13.15
C GLU A 120 13.41 1.29 -13.49
N LYS A 121 13.34 0.36 -12.54
CA LYS A 121 13.58 -1.07 -12.77
C LYS A 121 12.61 -1.67 -13.79
N LEU A 122 11.33 -1.28 -13.74
CA LEU A 122 10.31 -1.67 -14.72
C LEU A 122 10.60 -1.21 -16.16
N ARG A 123 11.62 -0.38 -16.40
CA ARG A 123 12.09 -0.10 -17.77
C ARG A 123 12.85 -1.26 -18.39
N TYR A 124 13.36 -2.18 -17.56
CA TYR A 124 14.27 -3.25 -17.95
C TYR A 124 13.82 -4.64 -17.45
N SER A 125 12.74 -4.72 -16.67
CA SER A 125 12.17 -5.97 -16.16
C SER A 125 10.67 -6.07 -16.44
N ASP A 126 10.12 -7.29 -16.39
CA ASP A 126 8.69 -7.53 -16.59
C ASP A 126 7.87 -7.11 -15.36
N ALA A 127 8.46 -7.30 -14.17
CA ALA A 127 7.84 -7.00 -12.89
C ALA A 127 8.86 -6.51 -11.85
N VAL A 128 8.34 -5.92 -10.78
CA VAL A 128 9.07 -5.60 -9.54
C VAL A 128 8.26 -6.03 -8.33
N LEU A 129 8.94 -6.48 -7.26
CA LEU A 129 8.34 -6.71 -5.95
C LEU A 129 9.12 -5.96 -4.87
N GLY A 130 8.41 -5.28 -3.98
CA GLY A 130 8.93 -4.70 -2.74
C GLY A 130 8.59 -5.59 -1.56
N PRO A 131 9.53 -6.41 -1.05
CA PRO A 131 9.24 -7.38 0.01
C PRO A 131 8.85 -6.70 1.32
N SER A 132 7.89 -7.28 2.03
CA SER A 132 7.57 -6.94 3.42
C SER A 132 8.15 -7.98 4.37
N ASN A 133 8.49 -7.56 5.59
CA ASN A 133 9.08 -8.43 6.63
C ASN A 133 8.20 -9.62 7.04
N ASP A 134 6.90 -9.59 6.74
CA ASP A 134 5.92 -10.61 7.12
C ASP A 134 5.78 -11.75 6.09
N GLY A 135 6.60 -11.75 5.03
CA GLY A 135 6.58 -12.73 3.95
C GLY A 135 5.67 -12.38 2.77
N GLY A 136 5.02 -11.22 2.82
CA GLY A 136 4.30 -10.61 1.71
C GLY A 136 5.17 -9.67 0.87
N TYR A 137 4.51 -8.63 0.33
CA TYR A 137 5.15 -7.51 -0.32
C TYR A 137 4.31 -6.24 -0.14
N TYR A 138 4.97 -5.13 0.19
CA TYR A 138 4.32 -3.81 0.29
C TYR A 138 4.05 -3.21 -1.09
N ALA A 139 4.77 -3.65 -2.14
CA ALA A 139 4.59 -3.15 -3.50
C ALA A 139 4.78 -4.25 -4.55
N ILE A 140 4.05 -4.10 -5.66
CA ILE A 140 4.18 -4.92 -6.86
C ILE A 140 3.99 -4.03 -8.08
N GLY A 141 4.81 -4.20 -9.11
CA GLY A 141 4.63 -3.48 -10.36
C GLY A 141 4.85 -4.36 -11.57
N CYS A 142 4.23 -4.01 -12.69
CA CYS A 142 4.43 -4.67 -13.96
C CYS A 142 4.17 -3.74 -15.15
N CYS A 143 4.64 -4.17 -16.32
CA CYS A 143 4.42 -3.49 -17.61
C CYS A 143 3.31 -4.16 -18.43
N GLN A 144 3.01 -5.43 -18.14
CA GLN A 144 2.00 -6.22 -18.81
C GLN A 144 1.38 -7.21 -17.82
N VAL A 145 0.07 -7.37 -17.86
CA VAL A 145 -0.64 -8.41 -17.12
C VAL A 145 -0.45 -9.75 -17.82
N LYS A 146 -0.04 -10.77 -17.07
CA LYS A 146 -0.07 -12.17 -17.52
C LYS A 146 -1.23 -12.90 -16.84
N PRO A 147 -2.00 -13.75 -17.55
CA PRO A 147 -3.23 -14.33 -17.03
C PRO A 147 -3.09 -15.10 -15.71
N ARG A 148 -1.93 -15.73 -15.46
CA ARG A 148 -1.71 -16.57 -14.27
C ARG A 148 -0.64 -16.02 -13.32
N MET A 149 -0.31 -14.73 -13.41
CA MET A 149 0.71 -14.12 -12.54
C MET A 149 0.36 -14.17 -11.04
N PHE A 150 -0.90 -14.45 -10.70
CA PHE A 150 -1.36 -14.64 -9.33
C PHE A 150 -2.06 -15.99 -9.06
N GLU A 151 -1.80 -16.99 -9.89
CA GLU A 151 -2.44 -18.30 -9.75
C GLU A 151 -1.91 -19.05 -8.50
N LYS A 152 -2.84 -19.54 -7.66
CA LYS A 152 -2.57 -20.37 -6.47
C LYS A 152 -1.73 -19.67 -5.41
N ILE A 153 -2.06 -18.41 -5.11
CA ILE A 153 -1.45 -17.63 -4.02
C ILE A 153 -2.41 -17.58 -2.84
N HIS A 154 -1.92 -17.93 -1.66
CA HIS A 154 -2.59 -17.74 -0.38
C HIS A 154 -2.27 -16.34 0.13
N TRP A 155 -3.19 -15.41 -0.10
CA TRP A 155 -3.06 -14.04 0.35
C TRP A 155 -3.02 -13.91 1.88
N SER A 156 -2.33 -12.88 2.38
CA SER A 156 -2.15 -12.61 3.82
C SER A 156 -1.40 -13.73 4.57
N SER A 157 -0.50 -14.42 3.88
CA SER A 157 0.33 -15.51 4.41
C SER A 157 1.81 -15.18 4.33
N VAL A 158 2.62 -15.74 5.22
CA VAL A 158 4.09 -15.69 5.15
C VAL A 158 4.67 -16.31 3.87
N ARG A 159 3.85 -17.07 3.13
CA ARG A 159 4.21 -17.70 1.86
C ARG A 159 3.82 -16.87 0.63
N THR A 160 3.14 -15.73 0.82
CA THR A 160 2.56 -14.94 -0.29
C THR A 160 3.62 -14.63 -1.34
N ARG A 161 4.78 -14.09 -0.93
CA ARG A 161 5.86 -13.74 -1.87
C ARG A 161 6.44 -14.97 -2.58
N GLU A 162 6.71 -16.05 -1.84
CA GLU A 162 7.25 -17.30 -2.42
C GLU A 162 6.27 -17.91 -3.44
N GLU A 163 4.97 -17.83 -3.18
CA GLU A 163 3.93 -18.28 -4.10
C GLU A 163 3.82 -17.39 -5.34
N THR A 164 3.92 -16.07 -5.17
CA THR A 164 4.03 -15.12 -6.30
C THR A 164 5.25 -15.41 -7.16
N ASP A 165 6.41 -15.66 -6.55
CA ASP A 165 7.64 -16.01 -7.27
C ASP A 165 7.47 -17.26 -8.11
N ARG A 166 6.82 -18.29 -7.55
CA ARG A 166 6.49 -19.52 -8.29
C ARG A 166 5.50 -19.26 -9.42
N ALA A 167 4.50 -18.40 -9.23
CA ALA A 167 3.57 -18.03 -10.29
C ALA A 167 4.29 -17.27 -11.43
N PHE A 168 5.18 -16.33 -11.07
CA PHE A 168 5.99 -15.58 -12.03
C PHE A 168 6.91 -16.50 -12.84
N ALA A 169 7.57 -17.46 -12.18
CA ALA A 169 8.41 -18.44 -12.87
C ALA A 169 7.64 -19.30 -13.88
N ARG A 170 6.40 -19.71 -13.56
CA ARG A 170 5.54 -20.48 -14.49
C ARG A 170 5.13 -19.66 -15.72
N GLU A 171 4.93 -18.35 -15.55
CA GLU A 171 4.54 -17.43 -16.62
C GLU A 171 5.75 -16.80 -17.35
N GLY A 172 6.98 -17.20 -16.97
CA GLY A 172 8.22 -16.67 -17.55
C GLY A 172 8.46 -15.18 -17.25
N ILE A 173 7.90 -14.66 -16.15
CA ILE A 173 8.04 -13.26 -15.73
C ILE A 173 9.38 -13.08 -15.01
N GLN A 174 10.25 -12.24 -15.56
CA GLN A 174 11.48 -11.83 -14.86
C GLN A 174 11.20 -10.63 -13.96
N ARG A 175 11.35 -10.85 -12.65
CA ARG A 175 11.13 -9.81 -11.66
C ARG A 175 12.42 -9.30 -11.02
N GLU A 176 12.40 -8.02 -10.71
CA GLU A 176 13.41 -7.36 -9.88
C GLU A 176 12.89 -7.18 -8.44
N LEU A 177 13.79 -7.13 -7.46
CA LEU A 177 13.45 -6.80 -6.07
C LEU A 177 13.78 -5.34 -5.76
N LEU A 178 12.89 -4.71 -5.00
CA LEU A 178 13.16 -3.47 -4.28
C LEU A 178 13.74 -3.82 -2.90
N PRO A 179 14.33 -2.84 -2.19
CA PRO A 179 14.73 -3.06 -0.81
C PRO A 179 13.51 -3.43 0.06
N GLU A 180 13.76 -4.23 1.08
CA GLU A 180 12.72 -4.66 2.02
C GLU A 180 12.23 -3.49 2.88
N TRP A 181 10.95 -3.52 3.25
CA TRP A 181 10.32 -2.58 4.17
C TRP A 181 9.31 -3.30 5.07
N TYR A 182 8.64 -2.55 5.96
CA TYR A 182 7.77 -3.12 6.98
C TYR A 182 6.41 -2.40 7.01
N ASP A 183 5.37 -3.19 7.22
CA ASP A 183 4.00 -2.71 7.47
C ASP A 183 3.76 -2.52 8.96
N ILE A 184 2.79 -1.66 9.30
CA ILE A 184 2.40 -1.38 10.68
C ILE A 184 1.14 -2.17 11.04
N ASP A 185 1.29 -3.41 11.51
CA ASP A 185 0.15 -4.31 11.76
C ASP A 185 0.01 -4.78 13.20
N THR A 186 1.08 -4.68 13.98
CA THR A 186 1.11 -5.09 15.38
C THR A 186 1.36 -3.91 16.33
N THR A 187 1.09 -4.11 17.61
CA THR A 187 1.38 -3.12 18.65
C THR A 187 2.87 -2.79 18.72
N GLU A 188 3.75 -3.75 18.40
CA GLU A 188 5.19 -3.52 18.35
C GLU A 188 5.58 -2.62 17.17
N ASP A 189 4.96 -2.82 16.00
CA ASP A 189 5.16 -1.94 14.84
C ASP A 189 4.69 -0.52 15.15
N LEU A 190 3.60 -0.38 15.91
CA LEU A 190 3.05 0.91 16.30
C LEU A 190 3.99 1.66 17.25
N ARG A 191 4.60 0.98 18.22
CA ARG A 191 5.64 1.56 19.10
C ARG A 191 6.87 1.98 18.30
N ARG A 192 7.30 1.12 17.37
CA ARG A 192 8.39 1.46 16.45
C ARG A 192 8.07 2.72 15.66
N LEU A 193 6.87 2.82 15.09
CA LEU A 193 6.44 4.00 14.36
C LEU A 193 6.45 5.25 15.24
N ALA A 194 5.99 5.16 16.48
CA ALA A 194 6.00 6.28 17.42
C ALA A 194 7.42 6.84 17.62
N ILE A 195 8.42 5.96 17.78
CA ILE A 195 9.84 6.35 17.91
C ILE A 195 10.36 6.94 16.59
N GLU A 196 10.04 6.33 15.45
CA GLU A 196 10.49 6.82 14.14
C GLU A 196 9.92 8.21 13.81
N LEU A 197 8.68 8.49 14.21
CA LEU A 197 8.10 9.82 14.06
C LEU A 197 8.94 10.88 14.78
N ASP A 198 9.45 10.62 15.98
CA ASP A 198 10.29 11.58 16.71
C ASP A 198 11.62 11.89 15.97
N LEU A 199 12.07 10.99 15.10
CA LEU A 199 13.29 11.16 14.28
C LEU A 199 13.03 11.77 12.91
N LEU A 200 11.80 11.63 12.38
CA LEU A 200 11.41 12.17 11.09
C LEU A 200 11.17 13.69 11.18
N PRO A 201 11.39 14.45 10.09
CA PRO A 201 10.99 15.86 10.05
C PRO A 201 9.50 16.04 10.37
N GLU A 202 9.13 17.10 11.09
CA GLU A 202 7.75 17.35 11.55
C GLU A 202 6.71 17.32 10.42
N LYS A 203 7.09 17.80 9.23
CA LYS A 203 6.24 17.84 8.03
C LYS A 203 5.94 16.46 7.41
N ILE A 204 6.52 15.39 7.94
CA ILE A 204 6.29 14.02 7.47
C ILE A 204 5.27 13.36 8.39
N LEU A 205 4.22 12.80 7.77
CA LEU A 205 3.11 12.10 8.43
C LEU A 205 2.34 12.97 9.47
N PRO A 206 1.89 14.18 9.11
CA PRO A 206 1.28 15.10 10.07
C PRO A 206 0.01 14.54 10.73
N ARG A 207 -0.84 13.80 10.00
CA ARG A 207 -2.08 13.24 10.59
C ARG A 207 -1.76 12.07 11.50
N THR A 208 -0.79 11.26 11.13
CA THR A 208 -0.33 10.14 11.95
C THR A 208 0.25 10.65 13.27
N ARG A 209 1.05 11.72 13.24
CA ARG A 209 1.55 12.38 14.46
C ARG A 209 0.42 12.90 15.34
N ALA A 210 -0.52 13.65 14.76
CA ALA A 210 -1.66 14.19 15.49
C ALA A 210 -2.50 13.06 16.14
N TRP A 211 -2.63 11.91 15.48
CA TRP A 211 -3.27 10.74 16.06
C TRP A 211 -2.52 10.23 17.30
N PHE A 212 -1.20 10.07 17.24
CA PHE A 212 -0.41 9.65 18.42
C PHE A 212 -0.50 10.65 19.57
N GLU A 213 -0.43 11.96 19.29
CA GLU A 213 -0.58 13.00 20.29
C GLU A 213 -1.94 12.92 21.00
N TYR A 214 -3.02 12.72 20.23
CA TYR A 214 -4.37 12.54 20.76
C TYR A 214 -4.51 11.29 21.63
N GLN A 215 -3.93 10.16 21.23
CA GLN A 215 -3.98 8.93 22.02
C GLN A 215 -3.21 9.06 23.34
N ARG A 216 -2.02 9.69 23.32
CA ARG A 216 -1.23 9.98 24.53
C ARG A 216 -2.00 10.88 25.51
N ALA A 217 -2.67 11.91 25.00
CA ALA A 217 -3.51 12.80 25.82
C ALA A 217 -4.74 12.08 26.43
N SER A 218 -5.21 11.02 25.77
CA SER A 218 -6.41 10.25 26.17
C SER A 218 -6.10 9.06 27.12
N ASN A 219 -4.87 8.93 27.62
CA ASN A 219 -4.40 7.81 28.47
C ASN A 219 -4.57 6.41 27.86
N VAL A 220 -4.68 6.30 26.53
CA VAL A 220 -4.60 5.00 25.86
C VAL A 220 -3.12 4.66 25.70
N SER A 221 -2.69 3.54 26.29
CA SER A 221 -1.29 3.08 26.16
C SER A 221 -1.04 2.63 24.72
N VAL A 222 -0.47 3.52 23.91
CA VAL A 222 -0.04 3.28 22.53
C VAL A 222 1.48 3.42 22.45
#